data_AF-A0A7J6X2L6-F1
#
_entry.id   AF-A0A7J6X2L6-F1
#
_cell.length_a   1.000
_cell.length_b   1.000
_cell.length_c   1.000
_cell.angle_alpha   90.00
_cell.angle_beta   90.00
_cell.angle_gamma   90.00
#
_symmetry.space_group_name_H-M   'P 1'
#
loop_
_entity.id
_entity.type
_entity.pdbx_description
1 polymer ?
#
loop_
_entity_poly.entity_id
_entity_poly.type
_entity_poly.pdbx_seq_one_letter_code
_entity_poly.pdbx_strand_id
1 'polypeptide(L)'
;MFSDEDSYDDADLIDTSYDDIDMNIDQDEDEGKNCIILNQDNIRQRQQEDITEVSTLLSVSRASACILLLHYKWSVTGVNESWFSDEEKVRMT
;
A
#
# COMPACT_ATOMS: atom_id res chain seq x y z
N MET A 1 38.94 -16.26 -32.89
CA MET A 1 37.73 -16.79 -32.23
C MET A 1 36.64 -16.76 -33.27
N PHE A 2 35.95 -17.89 -33.46
CA PHE A 2 34.92 -18.09 -34.49
C PHE A 2 33.68 -17.23 -34.18
N SER A 3 33.11 -16.61 -35.21
CA SER A 3 31.78 -16.00 -35.19
C SER A 3 30.72 -17.08 -35.03
N ASP A 4 29.69 -16.81 -34.22
CA ASP A 4 28.39 -17.45 -34.39
C ASP A 4 27.32 -16.39 -34.16
N GLU A 5 26.52 -16.23 -35.20
CA GLU A 5 25.48 -15.25 -35.43
C GLU A 5 24.19 -16.05 -35.44
N ASP A 6 23.33 -15.86 -34.45
CA ASP A 6 21.98 -16.41 -34.47
C ASP A 6 20.97 -15.28 -34.26
N SER A 7 20.46 -14.85 -35.41
CA SER A 7 19.27 -14.03 -35.61
C SER A 7 18.05 -14.92 -35.49
N TYR A 8 17.18 -14.67 -34.51
CA TYR A 8 15.84 -15.24 -34.47
C TYR A 8 14.80 -14.12 -34.49
N ASP A 9 14.23 -13.94 -35.67
CA ASP A 9 13.10 -13.09 -35.99
C ASP A 9 11.77 -13.71 -35.52
N ASP A 10 10.88 -12.82 -35.07
CA ASP A 10 9.44 -12.77 -35.36
C ASP A 10 8.40 -13.64 -34.60
N ALA A 11 7.22 -13.01 -34.43
CA ALA A 11 5.91 -13.50 -33.98
C ALA A 11 5.74 -13.76 -32.46
N ASP A 12 4.85 -13.10 -31.69
CA ASP A 12 3.53 -12.57 -32.00
C ASP A 12 3.16 -11.37 -31.12
N LEU A 13 2.84 -10.24 -31.75
CA LEU A 13 2.09 -9.13 -31.15
C LEU A 13 0.65 -9.58 -30.93
N ILE A 14 0.29 -9.95 -29.70
CA ILE A 14 -1.10 -10.24 -29.36
C ILE A 14 -1.88 -8.92 -29.22
N ASP A 15 -2.54 -8.54 -30.30
CA ASP A 15 -3.53 -7.47 -30.37
C ASP A 15 -4.83 -7.95 -29.71
N THR A 16 -4.90 -7.83 -28.39
CA THR A 16 -6.14 -8.11 -27.65
C THR A 16 -6.98 -6.84 -27.63
N SER A 17 -7.78 -6.67 -28.68
CA SER A 17 -8.88 -5.69 -28.75
C SER A 17 -9.79 -5.81 -27.51
N TYR A 18 -9.89 -4.73 -26.74
CA TYR A 18 -10.60 -4.61 -25.46
C TYR A 18 -12.11 -4.29 -25.62
N ASP A 19 -12.74 -4.70 -26.71
CA ASP A 19 -14.07 -4.15 -27.06
C ASP A 19 -15.29 -5.00 -26.66
N ASP A 20 -15.14 -6.16 -26.01
CA ASP A 20 -16.30 -6.99 -25.61
C ASP A 20 -16.18 -7.58 -24.19
N ILE A 21 -15.98 -6.73 -23.17
CA ILE A 21 -16.26 -7.14 -21.79
C ILE A 21 -17.66 -6.67 -21.42
N ASP A 22 -18.63 -7.56 -21.64
CA ASP A 22 -20.02 -7.42 -21.22
C ASP A 22 -20.11 -7.20 -19.70
N MET A 23 -20.25 -5.94 -19.28
CA MET A 23 -20.44 -5.54 -17.89
C MET A 23 -21.87 -5.80 -17.45
N ASN A 24 -22.26 -7.07 -17.33
CA ASN A 24 -23.36 -7.45 -16.46
C ASN A 24 -22.93 -7.26 -15.01
N ILE A 25 -22.98 -6.01 -14.55
CA ILE A 25 -22.94 -5.67 -13.13
C ILE A 25 -24.29 -6.08 -12.56
N ASP A 26 -24.31 -7.27 -11.95
CA ASP A 26 -25.39 -7.68 -11.08
C ASP A 26 -25.60 -6.56 -10.03
N GLN A 27 -26.74 -5.87 -10.15
CA GLN A 27 -27.18 -4.89 -9.17
C GLN A 27 -27.68 -5.65 -7.94
N ASP A 28 -26.74 -6.14 -7.13
CA ASP A 28 -27.06 -6.59 -5.79
C ASP A 28 -27.55 -5.39 -4.97
N GLU A 29 -28.79 -5.49 -4.50
CA GLU A 29 -29.47 -4.52 -3.63
C GLU A 29 -28.60 -4.25 -2.38
N ASP A 30 -27.88 -3.12 -2.38
CA ASP A 30 -27.02 -2.71 -1.27
C ASP A 30 -27.87 -2.30 -0.06
N GLU A 31 -27.97 -3.20 0.92
CA GLU A 31 -28.32 -2.84 2.29
C GLU A 31 -27.31 -1.79 2.77
N GLY A 32 -27.71 -0.51 2.66
CA GLY A 32 -26.84 0.66 2.59
C GLY A 32 -25.61 0.63 3.49
N LYS A 33 -24.46 0.37 2.87
CA LYS A 33 -23.17 0.53 3.54
C LYS A 33 -22.88 2.03 3.66
N ASN A 34 -22.73 2.52 4.90
CA ASN A 34 -22.32 3.90 5.16
C ASN A 34 -20.87 4.11 4.71
N CYS A 35 -20.68 4.45 3.44
CA CYS A 35 -19.41 4.81 2.86
C CYS A 35 -19.21 6.32 2.96
N ILE A 36 -18.06 6.75 3.49
CA ILE A 36 -17.67 8.16 3.52
C ILE A 36 -16.64 8.39 2.43
N ILE A 37 -16.93 9.30 1.50
CA ILE A 37 -15.97 9.73 0.49
C ILE A 37 -14.95 10.65 1.16
N LEU A 38 -13.68 10.27 1.09
CA LEU A 38 -12.57 11.09 1.60
C LEU A 38 -11.84 11.73 0.43
N ASN A 39 -11.55 13.02 0.53
CA ASN A 39 -10.63 13.67 -0.38
C ASN A 39 -9.18 13.44 0.08
N GLN A 40 -8.23 13.84 -0.78
CA GLN A 40 -6.81 13.65 -0.51
C GLN A 40 -6.32 14.43 0.73
N ASP A 41 -6.91 15.59 1.03
CA ASP A 41 -6.54 16.40 2.21
C ASP A 41 -6.94 15.71 3.52
N ASN A 42 -8.13 15.12 3.56
CA ASN A 42 -8.61 14.35 4.71
C ASN A 42 -7.71 13.12 4.95
N ILE A 43 -7.28 12.44 3.89
CA ILE A 43 -6.36 11.30 3.99
C ILE A 43 -5.01 11.77 4.54
N ARG A 44 -4.46 12.85 3.97
CA ARG A 44 -3.18 13.43 4.43
C ARG A 44 -3.23 13.85 5.90
N GLN A 45 -4.32 14.48 6.32
CA GLN A 45 -4.49 14.92 7.70
C GLN A 45 -4.44 13.72 8.66
N ARG A 46 -5.20 12.66 8.37
CA ARG A 46 -5.21 11.45 9.22
C ARG A 46 -3.84 10.80 9.29
N GLN A 47 -3.17 10.66 8.15
CA GLN A 47 -1.79 10.14 8.12
C GLN A 47 -0.84 11.00 8.96
N GLN A 48 -0.97 12.32 8.87
CA GLN A 48 -0.16 13.27 9.61
C GLN A 48 -0.41 13.18 11.13
N GLU A 49 -1.66 12.98 11.54
CA GLU A 49 -2.06 12.76 12.94
C GLU A 49 -1.42 11.46 13.47
N ASP A 50 -1.59 10.34 12.77
CA ASP A 50 -1.03 9.04 13.14
C ASP A 50 0.51 9.08 13.25
N ILE A 51 1.19 9.69 12.26
CA ILE A 51 2.65 9.86 12.29
C ILE A 51 3.06 10.70 13.50
N THR A 52 2.31 11.75 13.81
CA THR A 52 2.63 12.65 14.93
C THR A 52 2.44 11.91 16.25
N GLU A 53 1.33 11.18 16.42
CA GLU A 53 1.09 10.35 17.60
C GLU A 53 2.22 9.33 17.81
N VAL A 54 2.53 8.52 16.80
CA VAL A 54 3.59 7.50 16.90
C VAL A 54 4.95 8.13 17.16
N SER A 55 5.30 9.22 16.45
CA SER A 55 6.60 9.88 16.65
C SER A 55 6.77 10.47 18.06
N THR A 56 5.69 11.02 18.63
CA THR A 56 5.72 11.63 19.97
C THR A 56 5.69 10.56 21.07
N LEU A 57 4.86 9.53 20.92
CA LEU A 57 4.69 8.46 21.89
C LEU A 57 5.93 7.57 21.98
N LEU A 58 6.52 7.20 20.84
CA LEU A 58 7.71 6.36 20.77
C LEU A 58 9.02 7.16 20.83
N SER A 59 8.93 8.50 20.82
CA SER A 59 10.08 9.41 20.77
C SER A 59 11.05 9.08 19.61
N VAL A 60 10.48 8.79 18.44
CA VAL A 60 11.23 8.47 17.21
C VAL A 60 11.11 9.60 16.19
N SER A 61 12.00 9.61 15.20
CA SER A 61 11.88 10.56 14.09
C SER A 61 10.57 10.31 13.32
N ARG A 62 10.00 11.37 12.74
CA ARG A 62 8.81 11.25 11.88
C ARG A 62 9.01 10.28 10.73
N ALA A 63 10.21 10.25 10.14
CA ALA A 63 10.55 9.30 9.07
C ALA A 63 10.52 7.85 9.56
N SER A 64 11.07 7.59 10.75
CA SER A 64 11.00 6.27 11.39
C SER A 64 9.56 5.88 11.72
N ALA A 65 8.76 6.80 12.27
CA ALA A 65 7.34 6.56 12.51
C ALA A 65 6.57 6.21 11.23
N CYS A 66 6.86 6.87 10.10
CA CYS A 66 6.28 6.49 8.80
C CYS A 66 6.65 5.07 8.36
N ILE A 67 7.92 4.69 8.51
CA ILE A 67 8.41 3.34 8.13
C ILE A 67 7.74 2.28 9.00
N LEU A 68 7.65 2.52 10.31
CA LEU A 68 6.94 1.65 11.24
C LEU A 68 5.47 1.52 10.86
N LEU A 69 4.76 2.63 10.69
CA LEU A 69 3.36 2.60 10.25
C LEU A 69 3.20 1.82 8.94
N LEU A 70 4.10 1.97 7.96
CA LEU A 70 4.05 1.18 6.73
C LEU A 70 4.20 -0.33 6.99
N HIS A 71 5.18 -0.73 7.81
CA HIS A 71 5.41 -2.13 8.19
C HIS A 71 4.21 -2.77 8.88
N TYR A 72 3.53 -2.00 9.72
CA TYR A 72 2.34 -2.42 10.44
C TYR A 72 1.03 -2.09 9.72
N LYS A 73 1.07 -1.82 8.40
CA LYS A 73 -0.10 -1.53 7.55
C LYS A 73 -0.99 -0.41 8.10
N TRP A 74 -0.36 0.63 8.63
CA TRP A 74 -0.96 1.79 9.30
C TRP A 74 -1.78 1.44 10.56
N SER A 75 -1.49 0.31 11.21
CA SER A 75 -2.06 -0.04 12.51
C SER A 75 -1.25 0.60 13.64
N VAL A 76 -1.71 1.74 14.16
CA VAL A 76 -1.11 2.40 15.34
C VAL A 76 -1.04 1.43 16.53
N THR A 77 -2.11 0.68 16.77
CA THR A 77 -2.15 -0.35 17.82
C THR A 77 -1.08 -1.42 17.63
N GLY A 78 -0.89 -1.92 16.40
CA GLY A 78 0.12 -2.95 16.10
C GLY A 78 1.56 -2.45 16.29
N VAL A 79 1.83 -1.19 15.93
CA VAL A 79 3.12 -0.54 16.22
C VAL A 79 3.34 -0.45 17.73
N ASN A 80 2.35 0.06 18.46
CA ASN A 80 2.45 0.25 19.91
C ASN A 80 2.64 -1.07 20.65
N GLU A 81 1.81 -2.09 20.36
CA GLU A 81 1.93 -3.41 20.97
C GLU A 81 3.31 -4.04 20.73
N SER A 82 3.83 -3.92 19.50
CA SER A 82 5.15 -4.45 19.17
C SER A 82 6.26 -3.68 19.86
N TRP A 83 6.17 -2.34 19.89
CA TRP A 83 7.16 -1.49 20.53
C TRP A 83 7.24 -1.73 22.04
N PHE A 84 6.09 -1.86 22.71
CA PHE A 84 6.03 -2.16 24.15
C PHE A 84 6.39 -3.62 24.47
N SER A 85 6.32 -4.52 23.50
CA SER A 85 6.72 -5.92 23.68
C SER A 85 8.22 -6.13 23.48
N ASP A 86 8.82 -5.54 22.44
CA ASP A 86 10.23 -5.69 22.09
C ASP A 86 10.76 -4.48 21.29
N GLU A 87 11.13 -3.43 22.02
CA GLU A 87 11.59 -2.16 21.43
C GLU A 87 12.83 -2.32 20.54
N GLU A 88 13.80 -3.16 20.93
CA GLU A 88 15.07 -3.31 20.21
C GLU A 88 14.86 -3.87 18.81
N LYS A 89 13.96 -4.85 18.70
CA LYS A 89 13.56 -5.43 17.41
C LYS A 89 12.86 -4.41 16.51
N VAL A 90 11.99 -3.57 17.08
CA VAL A 90 11.23 -2.58 16.31
C VAL A 90 12.14 -1.45 15.79
N ARG A 91 13.19 -1.08 16.54
CA ARG A 91 14.19 -0.08 16.07
C ARG A 91 15.06 -0.56 14.90
N MET A 92 15.17 -1.87 14.67
CA MET A 92 15.94 -2.46 13.57
C MET A 92 15.13 -2.63 12.27
N THR A 93 13.84 -2.28 12.30
CA THR A 93 12.94 -2.31 11.13
C THR A 93 13.08 -1.04 10.30
#